data_AF-A0A4P2PYX5-F1
#
_entry.id   AF-A0A4P2PYX5-F1
#
_cell.length_a   1.000
_cell.length_b   1.000
_cell.length_c   1.000
_cell.angle_alpha   90.00
_cell.angle_beta   90.00
_cell.angle_gamma   90.00
#
_symmetry.space_group_name_H-M   'P 1'
#
loop_
_entity.id
_entity.type
_entity.pdbx_description
1 polymer ?
#
loop_
_entity_poly.entity_id
_entity_poly.type
_entity_poly.pdbx_seq_one_letter_code
_entity_poly.pdbx_strand_id
1 'polypeptide(L)'
;MSRRLGIPAAIAAATLVAPAARAAYCPCYTASSAYNDRGCAIEAAPGANPSVAEWNAIFDQIARGPSAWGDAGPPVGDLRQGCGRLEAPREVPARFPCELLKAIAMQESGWQQFCAPDRPMDQQGQSSRTIISFDCGYGVSQITSGMREGDSPAFDPRRVAADPIYNAATGAHILAAKWRATRCVGDRQPAVIEHWYSAVWAYNGLSYVNNPNNPNFDPGRGVYDPAIGGAAPYQERVFGRMEHTGERWARTAVAYPNPGEIGGDRAPAELSDPRCASPTDCTRTRPLHVSGCAGARGDGGAGGGGWDGAGGWDGAGGWDGAGGAGDPWDDGPSVGEAPATTGSGRSEAPTWHEEDDEVDRDRASTSVGLYGRCTCDVPGGGAPAGATPWLALGAAALMGAWRRLPGRRRTG
;
A
#
# COMPACT_ATOMS: atom_id res chain seq x y z
N MET A 1 -80.24 14.15 -7.46
CA MET A 1 -79.20 14.14 -6.42
C MET A 1 -78.25 12.98 -6.70
N SER A 2 -77.10 13.28 -7.32
CA SER A 2 -76.19 12.27 -7.89
C SER A 2 -75.14 11.87 -6.86
N ARG A 3 -75.10 10.58 -6.47
CA ARG A 3 -74.13 10.01 -5.53
C ARG A 3 -72.82 9.71 -6.29
N ARG A 4 -71.71 10.32 -5.88
CA ARG A 4 -70.36 9.91 -6.31
C ARG A 4 -69.74 9.00 -5.25
N LEU A 5 -69.43 7.77 -5.63
CA LEU A 5 -68.59 6.84 -4.87
C LEU A 5 -67.13 7.31 -4.93
N GLY A 6 -66.48 7.43 -3.77
CA GLY A 6 -65.03 7.59 -3.66
C GLY A 6 -64.34 6.23 -3.54
N ILE A 7 -63.33 6.00 -4.37
CA ILE A 7 -62.44 4.83 -4.31
C ILE A 7 -61.22 5.23 -3.46
N PRO A 8 -60.82 4.47 -2.42
CA PRO A 8 -59.60 4.75 -1.68
C PRO A 8 -58.38 4.25 -2.46
N ALA A 9 -57.41 5.14 -2.68
CA ALA A 9 -56.11 4.78 -3.23
C ALA A 9 -55.26 4.11 -2.14
N ALA A 10 -54.94 2.83 -2.33
CA ALA A 10 -53.98 2.11 -1.50
C ALA A 10 -52.55 2.51 -1.91
N ILE A 11 -51.85 3.21 -1.02
CA ILE A 11 -50.43 3.53 -1.17
C ILE A 11 -49.64 2.27 -0.78
N ALA A 12 -49.07 1.58 -1.76
CA ALA A 12 -48.11 0.51 -1.53
C ALA A 12 -46.75 1.13 -1.17
N ALA A 13 -46.34 1.03 0.09
CA ALA A 13 -45.01 1.40 0.53
C ALA A 13 -44.00 0.34 0.05
N ALA A 14 -43.22 0.67 -0.99
CA ALA A 14 -42.07 -0.12 -1.39
C ALA A 14 -40.95 0.07 -0.36
N THR A 15 -40.69 -0.95 0.45
CA THR A 15 -39.51 -0.99 1.32
C THR A 15 -38.26 -1.12 0.46
N LEU A 16 -37.51 -0.02 0.35
CA LEU A 16 -36.17 -0.03 -0.23
C LEU A 16 -35.25 -0.86 0.69
N VAL A 17 -35.01 -2.12 0.32
CA VAL A 17 -33.93 -2.91 0.92
C VAL A 17 -32.63 -2.32 0.40
N ALA A 18 -31.94 -1.57 1.25
CA ALA A 18 -30.59 -1.11 0.95
C ALA A 18 -29.71 -2.35 0.63
N PRO A 19 -28.90 -2.33 -0.44
CA PRO A 19 -27.98 -3.42 -0.69
C PRO A 19 -27.07 -3.55 0.53
N ALA A 20 -27.02 -4.74 1.12
CA ALA A 20 -26.07 -5.04 2.17
C ALA A 20 -24.68 -4.66 1.65
N ALA A 21 -23.98 -3.77 2.37
CA ALA A 21 -22.57 -3.50 2.10
C ALA A 21 -21.87 -4.86 2.01
N ARG A 22 -21.24 -5.16 0.87
CA ARG A 22 -20.46 -6.39 0.73
C ARG A 22 -19.49 -6.43 1.91
N ALA A 23 -19.56 -7.49 2.71
CA ALA A 23 -18.67 -7.65 3.84
C ALA A 23 -17.23 -7.50 3.35
N ALA A 24 -16.43 -6.68 4.04
CA ALA A 24 -15.03 -6.52 3.71
C ALA A 24 -14.34 -7.89 3.75
N TYR A 25 -13.49 -8.18 2.76
CA TYR A 25 -12.68 -9.39 2.74
C TYR A 25 -11.75 -9.38 3.97
N CYS A 26 -11.95 -10.33 4.88
CA CYS A 26 -11.40 -10.28 6.23
C CYS A 26 -10.80 -11.62 6.66
N PRO A 27 -9.70 -12.06 6.03
CA PRO A 27 -9.03 -13.28 6.42
C PRO A 27 -8.28 -13.14 7.75
N CYS A 28 -8.24 -14.25 8.50
CA CYS A 28 -7.44 -14.36 9.69
C CYS A 28 -6.81 -15.75 9.78
N TYR A 29 -5.76 -16.03 9.01
CA TYR A 29 -4.97 -17.27 9.10
C TYR A 29 -4.01 -17.23 10.30
N THR A 30 -4.56 -17.04 11.50
CA THR A 30 -3.82 -16.94 12.77
C THR A 30 -2.99 -18.19 13.05
N ALA A 31 -1.96 -18.09 13.89
CA ALA A 31 -1.05 -19.19 14.15
C ALA A 31 -1.76 -20.48 14.61
N SER A 32 -2.73 -20.37 15.53
CA SER A 32 -3.54 -21.51 15.98
C SER A 32 -4.63 -21.97 15.03
N SER A 33 -4.79 -21.36 13.84
CA SER A 33 -5.84 -21.76 12.91
C SER A 33 -5.56 -23.15 12.34
N ALA A 34 -6.58 -23.99 12.25
CA ALA A 34 -6.46 -25.29 11.60
C ALA A 34 -6.19 -25.19 10.09
N TYR A 35 -6.39 -23.99 9.51
CA TYR A 35 -6.17 -23.69 8.09
C TYR A 35 -4.88 -22.91 7.85
N ASN A 36 -4.04 -22.74 8.88
CA ASN A 36 -2.71 -22.15 8.73
C ASN A 36 -1.75 -23.14 8.05
N ASP A 37 -1.87 -23.28 6.73
CA ASP A 37 -1.03 -24.17 5.91
C ASP A 37 0.29 -23.53 5.47
N ARG A 38 0.48 -22.24 5.74
CA ARG A 38 1.68 -21.46 5.40
C ARG A 38 2.59 -21.14 6.57
N GLY A 39 2.27 -21.63 7.77
CA GLY A 39 3.09 -21.46 8.97
C GLY A 39 3.16 -20.00 9.41
N CYS A 40 2.02 -19.30 9.44
CA CYS A 40 1.95 -17.95 9.99
C CYS A 40 2.25 -18.01 11.49
N ALA A 41 3.27 -17.28 11.95
CA ALA A 41 3.86 -17.51 13.27
C ALA A 41 3.12 -16.83 14.42
N ILE A 42 2.33 -15.80 14.14
CA ILE A 42 1.81 -14.88 15.16
C ILE A 42 0.30 -14.99 15.27
N GLU A 43 -0.18 -15.03 16.51
CA GLU A 43 -1.61 -14.95 16.79
C GLU A 43 -2.18 -13.57 16.42
N ALA A 44 -3.41 -13.57 15.93
CA ALA A 44 -4.18 -12.35 15.72
C ALA A 44 -4.42 -11.65 17.06
N ALA A 45 -4.23 -10.34 17.08
CA ALA A 45 -4.54 -9.49 18.22
C ALA A 45 -5.94 -8.89 18.07
N PRO A 46 -6.73 -8.79 19.15
CA PRO A 46 -7.99 -8.05 19.12
C PRO A 46 -7.69 -6.54 18.97
N GLY A 47 -8.57 -5.82 18.28
CA GLY A 47 -8.36 -4.39 18.10
C GLY A 47 -9.48 -3.69 17.32
N ALA A 48 -9.41 -2.37 17.33
CA ALA A 48 -10.25 -1.46 16.56
C ALA A 48 -9.38 -0.65 15.58
N ASN A 49 -9.90 -0.39 14.38
CA ASN A 49 -9.18 0.43 13.43
C ASN A 49 -9.15 1.90 13.89
N PRO A 50 -8.03 2.60 13.69
CA PRO A 50 -8.01 4.05 13.69
C PRO A 50 -9.06 4.62 12.72
N SER A 51 -9.60 5.79 13.06
CA SER A 51 -10.43 6.59 12.17
C SER A 51 -9.62 7.10 10.96
N VAL A 52 -10.30 7.63 9.94
CA VAL A 52 -9.63 8.23 8.77
C VAL A 52 -8.69 9.38 9.17
N ALA A 53 -9.08 10.19 10.15
CA ALA A 53 -8.25 11.29 10.65
C ALA A 53 -7.00 10.77 11.37
N GLU A 54 -7.17 9.76 12.24
CA GLU A 54 -6.05 9.13 12.94
C GLU A 54 -5.10 8.42 11.98
N TRP A 55 -5.61 7.70 10.98
CA TRP A 55 -4.77 7.08 9.94
C TRP A 55 -3.94 8.11 9.19
N ASN A 56 -4.53 9.24 8.81
CA ASN A 56 -3.76 10.32 8.18
C ASN A 56 -2.64 10.83 9.09
N ALA A 57 -2.92 11.06 10.38
CA ALA A 57 -1.91 11.46 11.36
C ALA A 57 -0.79 10.41 11.52
N ILE A 58 -1.15 9.11 11.53
CA ILE A 58 -0.19 8.00 11.59
C ILE A 58 0.71 8.01 10.35
N PHE A 59 0.15 8.10 9.14
CA PHE A 59 0.97 8.13 7.91
C PHE A 59 1.83 9.39 7.82
N ASP A 60 1.35 10.53 8.31
CA ASP A 60 2.14 11.76 8.35
C ASP A 60 3.30 11.65 9.36
N GLN A 61 3.09 10.95 10.48
CA GLN A 61 4.16 10.60 11.42
C GLN A 61 5.19 9.67 10.77
N ILE A 62 4.72 8.63 10.07
CA ILE A 62 5.60 7.66 9.41
C ILE A 62 6.37 8.31 8.26
N ALA A 63 5.76 9.21 7.49
CA ALA A 63 6.43 9.92 6.40
C ALA A 63 7.69 10.70 6.86
N ARG A 64 7.70 11.17 8.11
CA ARG A 64 8.84 11.88 8.72
C ARG A 64 10.00 10.96 9.14
N GLY A 65 9.82 9.64 9.07
CA GLY A 65 10.87 8.66 9.32
C GLY A 65 11.09 8.27 10.79
N PRO A 66 12.13 7.46 11.07
CA PRO A 66 12.42 6.92 12.41
C PRO A 66 12.55 7.97 13.50
N SER A 67 13.10 9.15 13.16
CA SER A 67 13.21 10.27 14.10
C SER A 67 11.85 10.76 14.65
N ALA A 68 10.76 10.54 13.92
CA ALA A 68 9.42 10.98 14.31
C ALA A 68 8.58 9.87 14.97
N TRP A 69 8.83 8.58 14.65
CA TRP A 69 8.11 7.48 15.28
C TRP A 69 8.83 6.87 16.48
N GLY A 70 10.15 7.07 16.63
CA GLY A 70 10.91 6.57 17.79
C GLY A 70 10.70 5.07 17.99
N ASP A 71 10.32 4.68 19.20
CA ASP A 71 10.05 3.27 19.55
C ASP A 71 8.68 2.76 19.08
N ALA A 72 7.86 3.61 18.45
CA ALA A 72 6.57 3.22 17.87
C ALA A 72 6.71 2.45 16.54
N GLY A 73 7.92 2.31 16.01
CA GLY A 73 8.22 1.55 14.80
C GLY A 73 9.62 0.92 14.86
N PRO A 74 9.96 0.00 13.96
CA PRO A 74 11.31 -0.54 13.88
C PRO A 74 12.33 0.53 13.42
N PRO A 75 13.63 0.32 13.70
CA PRO A 75 14.67 1.19 13.17
C PRO A 75 14.73 1.08 11.65
N VAL A 76 15.09 2.19 10.99
CA VAL A 76 15.39 2.22 9.56
C VAL A 76 16.65 3.05 9.38
N GLY A 77 17.66 2.49 8.71
CA GLY A 77 18.87 3.22 8.36
C GLY A 77 18.62 4.29 7.29
N ASP A 78 19.67 5.00 6.90
CA ASP A 78 19.59 6.03 5.86
C ASP A 78 19.20 5.48 4.49
N LEU A 79 18.66 6.35 3.65
CA LEU A 79 18.33 6.07 2.27
C LEU A 79 19.37 6.68 1.35
N ARG A 80 19.77 5.94 0.32
CA ARG A 80 20.57 6.49 -0.77
C ARG A 80 19.72 7.46 -1.60
N GLN A 81 20.19 8.69 -1.77
CA GLN A 81 19.68 9.71 -2.68
C GLN A 81 20.70 9.95 -3.79
N GLY A 82 20.24 10.25 -5.01
CA GLY A 82 21.12 10.54 -6.16
C GLY A 82 21.57 9.28 -6.89
N CYS A 83 21.76 9.40 -8.20
CA CYS A 83 22.24 8.32 -9.07
C CYS A 83 23.44 8.73 -9.93
N GLY A 84 24.06 9.88 -9.65
CA GLY A 84 25.18 10.40 -10.44
C GLY A 84 24.75 11.00 -11.78
N ARG A 85 23.46 11.27 -11.99
CA ARG A 85 22.94 11.95 -13.19
C ARG A 85 22.91 13.46 -12.99
N LEU A 86 22.19 13.90 -11.95
CA LEU A 86 22.13 15.32 -11.54
C LEU A 86 22.82 15.50 -10.19
N GLU A 87 22.55 14.63 -9.23
CA GLU A 87 23.16 14.62 -7.91
C GLU A 87 24.07 13.40 -7.71
N ALA A 88 25.23 13.61 -7.09
CA ALA A 88 26.10 12.53 -6.67
C ALA A 88 25.41 11.66 -5.58
N PRO A 89 25.57 10.33 -5.60
CA PRO A 89 24.97 9.48 -4.59
C PRO A 89 25.42 9.84 -3.17
N ARG A 90 24.48 9.95 -2.23
CA ARG A 90 24.74 10.16 -0.80
C ARG A 90 23.66 9.52 0.07
N GLU A 91 23.98 9.27 1.32
CA GLU A 91 23.00 8.81 2.31
C GLU A 91 22.25 10.00 2.93
N VAL A 92 20.93 9.87 3.08
CA VAL A 92 20.07 10.86 3.73
C VAL A 92 19.15 10.18 4.75
N PRO A 93 18.75 10.88 5.83
CA PRO A 93 17.80 10.33 6.79
C PRO A 93 16.55 9.80 6.11
N ALA A 94 16.10 8.60 6.49
CA ALA A 94 14.94 7.97 5.88
C ALA A 94 13.69 8.83 6.04
N ARG A 95 13.11 9.23 4.91
CA ARG A 95 11.81 9.90 4.78
C ARG A 95 11.06 9.28 3.62
N PHE A 96 9.73 9.31 3.70
CA PHE A 96 8.87 8.62 2.75
C PHE A 96 7.74 9.55 2.29
N PRO A 97 7.35 9.51 1.01
CA PRO A 97 6.15 10.21 0.58
C PRO A 97 4.91 9.67 1.29
N CYS A 98 4.19 10.52 2.01
CA CYS A 98 3.01 10.09 2.76
C CYS A 98 1.90 9.59 1.83
N GLU A 99 1.76 10.18 0.63
CA GLU A 99 0.78 9.82 -0.38
C GLU A 99 1.03 8.38 -0.83
N LEU A 100 2.31 7.99 -0.91
CA LEU A 100 2.72 6.65 -1.23
C LEU A 100 2.40 5.66 -0.11
N LEU A 101 2.74 5.98 1.14
CA LEU A 101 2.41 5.11 2.28
C LEU A 101 0.89 4.90 2.42
N LYS A 102 0.12 5.98 2.28
CA LYS A 102 -1.35 5.98 2.24
C LYS A 102 -1.88 5.08 1.14
N ALA A 103 -1.33 5.20 -0.07
CA ALA A 103 -1.76 4.41 -1.22
C ALA A 103 -1.41 2.93 -1.10
N ILE A 104 -0.22 2.58 -0.60
CA ILE A 104 0.18 1.20 -0.34
C ILE A 104 -0.79 0.58 0.66
N ALA A 105 -0.97 1.18 1.84
CA ALA A 105 -1.89 0.67 2.86
C ALA A 105 -3.35 0.57 2.36
N MET A 106 -3.79 1.49 1.50
CA MET A 106 -5.12 1.44 0.90
C MET A 106 -5.23 0.26 -0.08
N GLN A 107 -4.17 -0.01 -0.85
CA GLN A 107 -4.12 -1.12 -1.78
C GLN A 107 -3.99 -2.48 -1.09
N GLU A 108 -3.29 -2.54 0.04
CA GLU A 108 -3.07 -3.76 0.81
C GLU A 108 -4.31 -4.23 1.56
N SER A 109 -4.93 -3.34 2.34
CA SER A 109 -6.06 -3.72 3.21
C SER A 109 -7.20 -2.70 3.27
N GLY A 110 -7.14 -1.62 2.50
CA GLY A 110 -8.13 -0.54 2.58
C GLY A 110 -8.04 0.26 3.88
N TRP A 111 -6.83 0.40 4.45
CA TRP A 111 -6.57 0.98 5.78
C TRP A 111 -7.20 0.21 6.94
N GLN A 112 -7.23 -1.12 6.85
CA GLN A 112 -7.70 -1.99 7.92
C GLN A 112 -6.52 -2.74 8.55
N GLN A 113 -6.32 -2.54 9.85
CA GLN A 113 -5.47 -3.41 10.67
C GLN A 113 -6.29 -4.58 11.21
N PHE A 114 -7.53 -4.31 11.61
CA PHE A 114 -8.41 -5.25 12.29
C PHE A 114 -9.75 -5.36 11.56
N CYS A 115 -10.35 -6.55 11.55
CA CYS A 115 -11.76 -6.70 11.25
C CYS A 115 -12.31 -8.01 11.80
N ALA A 116 -13.64 -8.14 11.80
CA ALA A 116 -14.29 -9.40 12.15
C ALA A 116 -14.01 -10.43 11.03
N PRO A 117 -13.32 -11.54 11.33
CA PRO A 117 -12.91 -12.48 10.30
C PRO A 117 -14.10 -13.14 9.60
N ASP A 118 -14.03 -13.21 8.27
CA ASP A 118 -14.99 -13.90 7.43
C ASP A 118 -14.51 -15.30 7.00
N ARG A 119 -13.21 -15.56 7.19
CA ARG A 119 -12.51 -16.81 6.86
C ARG A 119 -11.18 -16.91 7.64
N PRO A 120 -10.58 -18.10 7.75
CA PRO A 120 -11.14 -19.41 7.43
C PRO A 120 -12.28 -19.82 8.38
N MET A 121 -12.90 -20.98 8.16
CA MET A 121 -14.17 -21.37 8.80
C MET A 121 -14.07 -21.47 10.34
N ASP A 122 -12.91 -21.83 10.88
CA ASP A 122 -12.62 -21.88 12.32
C ASP A 122 -12.47 -20.50 12.96
N GLN A 123 -12.25 -19.46 12.14
CA GLN A 123 -12.14 -18.07 12.58
C GLN A 123 -13.40 -17.27 12.27
N GLN A 124 -14.26 -17.74 11.35
CA GLN A 124 -15.44 -17.01 10.92
C GLN A 124 -16.38 -16.64 12.09
N GLY A 125 -16.86 -15.39 12.09
CA GLY A 125 -17.84 -14.91 13.08
C GLY A 125 -17.24 -14.52 14.43
N GLN A 126 -15.93 -14.61 14.56
CA GLN A 126 -15.20 -14.15 15.73
C GLN A 126 -15.15 -12.60 15.82
N SER A 127 -14.77 -12.08 16.99
CA SER A 127 -14.61 -10.64 17.21
C SER A 127 -13.49 -10.03 16.37
N SER A 128 -13.59 -8.72 16.11
CA SER A 128 -12.59 -7.92 15.41
C SER A 128 -11.17 -8.18 15.92
N ARG A 129 -10.28 -8.56 15.00
CA ARG A 129 -8.89 -8.94 15.25
C ARG A 129 -8.03 -8.69 14.01
N THR A 130 -6.72 -8.84 14.15
CA THR A 130 -5.74 -8.58 13.08
C THR A 130 -6.13 -9.30 11.79
N ILE A 131 -6.07 -8.59 10.66
CA ILE A 131 -6.17 -9.22 9.34
C ILE A 131 -4.89 -10.02 9.10
N ILE A 132 -5.04 -11.31 8.82
CA ILE A 132 -3.93 -12.20 8.47
C ILE A 132 -4.33 -12.92 7.20
N SER A 133 -3.67 -12.61 6.08
CA SER A 133 -3.91 -13.26 4.80
C SER A 133 -3.31 -14.67 4.76
N PHE A 134 -3.72 -15.46 3.76
CA PHE A 134 -3.29 -16.86 3.60
C PHE A 134 -1.78 -17.01 3.39
N ASP A 135 -1.09 -15.98 2.90
CA ASP A 135 0.35 -15.93 2.69
C ASP A 135 1.12 -15.35 3.88
N CYS A 136 0.44 -15.19 5.03
CA CYS A 136 0.94 -14.62 6.28
C CYS A 136 1.21 -13.12 6.21
N GLY A 137 0.39 -12.37 5.46
CA GLY A 137 0.40 -10.91 5.42
C GLY A 137 -0.42 -10.34 6.57
N TYR A 138 0.23 -9.57 7.45
CA TYR A 138 -0.39 -9.05 8.66
C TYR A 138 -0.77 -7.57 8.51
N GLY A 139 -2.02 -7.27 8.87
CA GLY A 139 -2.51 -5.94 9.17
C GLY A 139 -2.52 -4.97 7.99
N VAL A 140 -2.42 -3.67 8.31
CA VAL A 140 -2.70 -2.57 7.39
C VAL A 140 -1.75 -2.49 6.20
N SER A 141 -0.52 -2.93 6.38
CA SER A 141 0.52 -2.93 5.35
C SER A 141 0.82 -4.32 4.79
N GLN A 142 0.01 -5.33 5.18
CA GLN A 142 0.15 -6.74 4.79
C GLN A 142 1.60 -7.25 4.88
N ILE A 143 2.20 -7.10 6.05
CA ILE A 143 3.60 -7.51 6.29
C ILE A 143 3.71 -9.03 6.26
N THR A 144 4.45 -9.57 5.29
CA THR A 144 4.65 -11.02 5.10
C THR A 144 6.04 -11.50 5.51
N SER A 145 7.08 -10.75 5.16
CA SER A 145 8.48 -11.09 5.48
C SER A 145 8.68 -11.02 6.99
N GLY A 146 9.22 -12.05 7.62
CA GLY A 146 9.44 -12.04 9.07
C GLY A 146 8.26 -12.55 9.90
N MET A 147 7.17 -12.98 9.25
CA MET A 147 5.90 -13.33 9.90
C MET A 147 5.59 -14.82 9.86
N ARG A 148 6.51 -15.66 9.36
CA ARG A 148 6.37 -17.11 9.31
C ARG A 148 7.17 -17.81 10.39
N GLU A 149 6.78 -19.05 10.69
CA GLU A 149 7.51 -19.91 11.62
C GLU A 149 8.95 -20.11 11.15
N GLY A 150 9.90 -19.91 12.07
CA GLY A 150 11.33 -19.97 11.78
C GLY A 150 11.93 -18.67 11.25
N ASP A 151 11.12 -17.68 10.88
CA ASP A 151 11.63 -16.36 10.51
C ASP A 151 12.28 -15.67 11.74
N SER A 152 13.32 -14.89 11.48
CA SER A 152 14.03 -14.08 12.48
C SER A 152 14.13 -12.62 12.04
N PRO A 153 13.01 -11.85 12.08
CA PRO A 153 13.00 -10.47 11.64
C PRO A 153 13.80 -9.54 12.56
N ALA A 154 14.28 -8.42 12.01
CA ALA A 154 14.89 -7.32 12.76
C ALA A 154 13.85 -6.40 13.45
N PHE A 155 12.60 -6.84 13.56
CA PHE A 155 11.50 -6.12 14.19
C PHE A 155 10.68 -7.10 15.06
N ASP A 156 9.68 -6.58 15.76
CA ASP A 156 8.85 -7.38 16.67
C ASP A 156 7.58 -7.81 15.94
N PRO A 157 7.46 -9.10 15.55
CA PRO A 157 6.33 -9.56 14.77
C PRO A 157 5.01 -9.56 15.56
N ARG A 158 5.05 -9.59 16.91
CA ARG A 158 3.84 -9.46 17.73
C ARG A 158 3.28 -8.05 17.69
N ARG A 159 4.14 -7.05 17.68
CA ARG A 159 3.72 -5.64 17.51
C ARG A 159 3.19 -5.37 16.10
N VAL A 160 3.74 -6.01 15.07
CA VAL A 160 3.17 -5.94 13.70
C VAL A 160 1.72 -6.40 13.67
N ALA A 161 1.35 -7.43 14.44
CA ALA A 161 -0.03 -7.90 14.53
C ALA A 161 -0.93 -6.94 15.33
N ALA A 162 -0.42 -6.36 16.43
CA ALA A 162 -1.23 -5.68 17.44
C ALA A 162 -1.29 -4.15 17.34
N ASP A 163 -0.29 -3.50 16.74
CA ASP A 163 -0.12 -2.05 16.78
C ASP A 163 -0.22 -1.44 15.36
N PRO A 164 -1.28 -0.67 15.06
CA PRO A 164 -1.44 0.00 13.77
C PRO A 164 -0.25 0.88 13.34
N ILE A 165 0.38 1.59 14.29
CA ILE A 165 1.54 2.46 14.00
C ILE A 165 2.74 1.59 13.69
N TYR A 166 2.99 0.57 14.52
CA TYR A 166 4.12 -0.33 14.32
C TYR A 166 4.02 -1.11 13.01
N ASN A 167 2.82 -1.58 12.66
CA ASN A 167 2.57 -2.26 11.38
C ASN A 167 2.89 -1.35 10.20
N ALA A 168 2.37 -0.13 10.19
CA ALA A 168 2.61 0.82 9.11
C ALA A 168 4.08 1.28 9.05
N ALA A 169 4.74 1.48 10.19
CA ALA A 169 6.18 1.79 10.23
C ALA A 169 7.02 0.60 9.76
N THR A 170 6.60 -0.64 10.02
CA THR A 170 7.25 -1.85 9.48
C THR A 170 7.09 -1.94 7.96
N GLY A 171 5.94 -1.51 7.42
CA GLY A 171 5.76 -1.33 5.98
C GLY A 171 6.76 -0.34 5.39
N ALA A 172 6.97 0.81 6.04
CA ALA A 172 7.99 1.78 5.63
C ALA A 172 9.43 1.21 5.74
N HIS A 173 9.73 0.43 6.77
CA HIS A 173 11.00 -0.28 6.92
C HIS A 173 11.27 -1.23 5.75
N ILE A 174 10.27 -2.03 5.35
CA ILE A 174 10.38 -2.93 4.19
C ILE A 174 10.53 -2.11 2.90
N LEU A 175 9.75 -1.05 2.72
CA LEU A 175 9.84 -0.18 1.55
C LEU A 175 11.23 0.46 1.41
N ALA A 176 11.86 0.87 2.52
CA ALA A 176 13.25 1.34 2.53
C ALA A 176 14.24 0.27 2.06
N ALA A 177 14.06 -0.99 2.48
CA ALA A 177 14.88 -2.09 1.98
C ALA A 177 14.69 -2.28 0.46
N LYS A 178 13.46 -2.18 -0.05
CA LYS A 178 13.17 -2.24 -1.49
C LYS A 178 13.79 -1.08 -2.28
N TRP A 179 13.79 0.13 -1.72
CA TRP A 179 14.47 1.29 -2.30
C TRP A 179 15.98 1.08 -2.48
N ARG A 180 16.63 0.47 -1.48
CA ARG A 180 18.06 0.14 -1.55
C ARG A 180 18.33 -0.96 -2.59
N ALA A 181 17.47 -1.98 -2.65
CA ALA A 181 17.63 -3.12 -3.55
C ALA A 181 17.29 -2.85 -5.02
N THR A 182 16.58 -1.77 -5.33
CA THR A 182 16.11 -1.48 -6.70
C THR A 182 17.00 -0.49 -7.45
N ARG A 183 16.97 -0.59 -8.79
CA ARG A 183 17.64 0.36 -9.69
C ARG A 183 16.97 1.74 -9.63
N CYS A 184 17.72 2.75 -10.03
CA CYS A 184 17.26 4.13 -9.99
C CYS A 184 16.01 4.36 -10.86
N VAL A 185 15.10 5.19 -10.36
CA VAL A 185 14.08 5.85 -11.17
C VAL A 185 14.37 7.35 -11.05
N GLY A 186 14.46 8.03 -12.20
CA GLY A 186 14.96 9.40 -12.24
C GLY A 186 16.34 9.53 -11.58
N ASP A 187 16.48 10.45 -10.63
CA ASP A 187 17.70 10.64 -9.84
C ASP A 187 17.56 10.17 -8.38
N ARG A 188 16.64 9.22 -8.09
CA ARG A 188 16.46 8.58 -6.77
C ARG A 188 16.36 9.62 -5.64
N GLN A 189 15.39 10.51 -5.76
CA GLN A 189 15.08 11.53 -4.75
C GLN A 189 13.99 10.99 -3.81
N PRO A 190 14.26 10.70 -2.52
CA PRO A 190 13.27 10.12 -1.60
C PRO A 190 12.01 10.98 -1.42
N ALA A 191 12.13 12.29 -1.60
CA ALA A 191 11.00 13.23 -1.50
C ALA A 191 10.06 13.21 -2.72
N VAL A 192 10.50 12.65 -3.86
CA VAL A 192 9.72 12.60 -5.11
C VAL A 192 8.97 11.27 -5.18
N ILE A 193 7.64 11.32 -5.27
CA ILE A 193 6.77 10.13 -5.23
C ILE A 193 7.13 9.14 -6.34
N GLU A 194 7.26 9.61 -7.57
CA GLU A 194 7.45 8.74 -8.73
C GLU A 194 8.81 8.01 -8.74
N HIS A 195 9.82 8.54 -8.05
CA HIS A 195 11.12 7.86 -7.93
C HIS A 195 11.03 6.55 -7.14
N TRP A 196 9.95 6.32 -6.40
CA TRP A 196 9.72 5.07 -5.68
C TRP A 196 9.13 3.95 -6.55
N TYR A 197 8.80 4.20 -7.83
CA TYR A 197 8.06 3.24 -8.67
C TYR A 197 8.62 1.81 -8.63
N SER A 198 9.94 1.64 -8.81
CA SER A 198 10.59 0.33 -8.77
C SER A 198 10.57 -0.30 -7.37
N ALA A 199 10.71 0.50 -6.32
CA ALA A 199 10.62 0.03 -4.92
C ALA A 199 9.21 -0.43 -4.57
N VAL A 200 8.18 0.25 -5.08
CA VAL A 200 6.76 -0.14 -4.93
C VAL A 200 6.49 -1.45 -5.67
N TRP A 201 7.00 -1.61 -6.89
CA TRP A 201 6.92 -2.89 -7.58
C TRP A 201 7.60 -3.99 -6.75
N ALA A 202 8.79 -3.74 -6.24
CA ALA A 202 9.52 -4.68 -5.39
C ALA A 202 8.89 -4.96 -4.02
N TYR A 203 7.98 -4.10 -3.55
CA TYR A 203 7.23 -4.29 -2.30
C TYR A 203 6.33 -5.52 -2.40
N ASN A 204 5.57 -5.65 -3.50
CA ASN A 204 4.79 -6.85 -3.78
C ASN A 204 5.65 -7.99 -4.37
N GLY A 205 6.64 -7.63 -5.18
CA GLY A 205 7.62 -8.57 -5.76
C GLY A 205 7.97 -8.22 -7.20
N LEU A 206 9.27 -8.20 -7.50
CA LEU A 206 9.83 -8.02 -8.85
C LEU A 206 9.65 -9.29 -9.68
N SER A 207 8.40 -9.55 -10.09
CA SER A 207 8.03 -10.72 -10.87
C SER A 207 7.50 -10.33 -12.25
N TYR A 208 7.66 -11.24 -13.23
CA TYR A 208 7.12 -11.05 -14.57
C TYR A 208 5.60 -10.83 -14.57
N VAL A 209 4.87 -11.48 -13.65
CA VAL A 209 3.40 -11.31 -13.53
C VAL A 209 3.00 -9.90 -13.11
N ASN A 210 3.90 -9.14 -12.49
CA ASN A 210 3.72 -7.73 -12.12
C ASN A 210 4.42 -6.76 -13.10
N ASN A 211 5.01 -7.26 -14.18
CA ASN A 211 5.63 -6.38 -15.18
C ASN A 211 4.53 -5.58 -15.93
N PRO A 212 4.61 -4.24 -15.99
CA PRO A 212 3.74 -3.39 -16.80
C PRO A 212 3.59 -3.78 -18.27
N ASN A 213 4.62 -4.41 -18.84
CA ASN A 213 4.63 -4.89 -20.23
C ASN A 213 4.14 -6.34 -20.37
N ASN A 214 3.69 -6.98 -19.28
CA ASN A 214 3.10 -8.31 -19.36
C ASN A 214 1.83 -8.28 -20.23
N PRO A 215 1.71 -9.14 -21.26
CA PRO A 215 0.58 -9.14 -22.19
C PRO A 215 -0.77 -9.52 -21.55
N ASN A 216 -0.79 -9.95 -20.29
CA ASN A 216 -2.02 -10.13 -19.53
C ASN A 216 -2.66 -8.80 -19.11
N PHE A 217 -1.93 -7.68 -19.19
CA PHE A 217 -2.47 -6.35 -18.96
C PHE A 217 -2.87 -5.71 -20.29
N ASP A 218 -4.00 -4.99 -20.28
CA ASP A 218 -4.47 -4.27 -21.46
C ASP A 218 -3.42 -3.22 -21.88
N PRO A 219 -2.91 -3.25 -23.14
CA PRO A 219 -1.93 -2.28 -23.64
C PRO A 219 -2.51 -0.87 -23.82
N GLY A 220 -3.84 -0.70 -23.75
CA GLY A 220 -4.54 0.58 -23.74
C GLY A 220 -5.05 1.00 -22.36
N ARG A 221 -4.62 0.33 -21.27
CA ARG A 221 -5.14 0.63 -19.93
C ARG A 221 -4.80 2.05 -19.49
N GLY A 222 -5.80 2.70 -18.88
CA GLY A 222 -5.63 3.97 -18.20
C GLY A 222 -5.05 3.82 -16.79
N VAL A 223 -5.11 4.91 -16.03
CA VAL A 223 -4.87 4.90 -14.59
C VAL A 223 -5.83 3.91 -13.93
N TYR A 224 -5.32 3.10 -13.00
CA TYR A 224 -6.15 2.13 -12.27
C TYR A 224 -7.19 2.84 -11.40
N ASP A 225 -8.48 2.57 -11.67
CA ASP A 225 -9.60 3.03 -10.85
C ASP A 225 -10.18 1.84 -10.05
N PRO A 226 -10.08 1.83 -8.71
CA PRO A 226 -10.61 0.75 -7.89
C PRO A 226 -12.14 0.64 -7.92
N ALA A 227 -12.88 1.68 -8.35
CA ALA A 227 -14.33 1.61 -8.51
C ALA A 227 -14.74 0.86 -9.78
N ILE A 228 -13.86 0.85 -10.79
CA ILE A 228 -14.06 0.12 -12.06
C ILE A 228 -13.42 -1.28 -11.97
N GLY A 229 -12.27 -1.38 -11.32
CA GLY A 229 -11.45 -2.59 -11.27
C GLY A 229 -10.63 -2.79 -12.53
N GLY A 230 -10.40 -4.04 -12.90
CA GLY A 230 -9.57 -4.40 -14.06
C GLY A 230 -8.16 -4.85 -13.68
N ALA A 231 -7.49 -5.52 -14.62
CA ALA A 231 -6.14 -6.01 -14.43
C ALA A 231 -5.13 -4.86 -14.57
N ALA A 232 -4.32 -4.67 -13.53
CA ALA A 232 -3.18 -3.77 -13.54
C ALA A 232 -2.08 -4.36 -12.64
N PRO A 233 -0.80 -4.14 -12.96
CA PRO A 233 0.30 -4.55 -12.10
C PRO A 233 0.28 -3.75 -10.79
N TYR A 234 0.84 -4.34 -9.74
CA TYR A 234 0.73 -3.84 -8.36
C TYR A 234 1.06 -2.34 -8.20
N GLN A 235 2.21 -1.92 -8.70
CA GLN A 235 2.68 -0.54 -8.61
C GLN A 235 1.77 0.47 -9.31
N GLU A 236 1.12 0.07 -10.40
CA GLU A 236 0.15 0.93 -11.08
C GLU A 236 -1.17 1.01 -10.32
N ARG A 237 -1.54 -0.05 -9.60
CA ARG A 237 -2.69 -0.03 -8.70
C ARG A 237 -2.45 0.92 -7.53
N VAL A 238 -1.27 0.84 -6.91
CA VAL A 238 -0.86 1.78 -5.85
C VAL A 238 -0.86 3.21 -6.37
N PHE A 239 -0.29 3.48 -7.54
CA PHE A 239 -0.28 4.82 -8.13
C PHE A 239 -1.72 5.30 -8.45
N GLY A 240 -2.57 4.41 -8.96
CA GLY A 240 -3.99 4.69 -9.17
C GLY A 240 -4.73 5.05 -7.88
N ARG A 241 -4.41 4.43 -6.74
CA ARG A 241 -4.98 4.81 -5.43
C ARG A 241 -4.68 6.25 -5.05
N MET A 242 -3.57 6.83 -5.49
CA MET A 242 -3.27 8.26 -5.24
C MET A 242 -4.18 9.20 -6.03
N GLU A 243 -4.73 8.73 -7.16
CA GLU A 243 -5.72 9.46 -7.94
C GLU A 243 -7.16 9.22 -7.49
N HIS A 244 -7.42 8.04 -6.95
CA HIS A 244 -8.75 7.56 -6.53
C HIS A 244 -8.79 7.33 -5.02
N THR A 245 -8.64 8.42 -4.25
CA THR A 245 -8.45 8.38 -2.79
C THR A 245 -9.73 8.07 -1.99
N GLY A 246 -10.90 8.16 -2.64
CA GLY A 246 -12.20 8.09 -1.97
C GLY A 246 -12.36 9.18 -0.91
N GLU A 247 -11.80 10.37 -1.16
CA GLU A 247 -11.82 11.55 -0.29
C GLU A 247 -11.08 11.38 1.06
N ARG A 248 -10.32 10.29 1.24
CA ARG A 248 -9.58 10.01 2.48
C ARG A 248 -8.31 10.85 2.64
N TRP A 249 -7.72 11.30 1.53
CA TRP A 249 -6.60 12.24 1.48
C TRP A 249 -6.60 13.01 0.15
N ALA A 250 -5.75 14.03 0.06
CA ALA A 250 -5.61 14.86 -1.14
C ALA A 250 -5.16 14.02 -2.35
N ARG A 251 -5.87 14.19 -3.47
CA ARG A 251 -5.56 13.52 -4.73
C ARG A 251 -4.22 13.98 -5.28
N THR A 252 -3.41 13.05 -5.78
CA THR A 252 -2.17 13.32 -6.52
C THR A 252 -2.18 12.59 -7.85
N ALA A 253 -2.09 13.33 -8.96
CA ALA A 253 -2.05 12.77 -10.31
C ALA A 253 -0.61 12.48 -10.71
N VAL A 254 -0.07 11.37 -10.24
CA VAL A 254 1.34 10.96 -10.44
C VAL A 254 1.68 10.68 -11.90
N ALA A 255 2.96 10.81 -12.25
CA ALA A 255 3.48 10.39 -13.54
C ALA A 255 3.90 8.91 -13.55
N TYR A 256 3.84 8.28 -14.73
CA TYR A 256 4.24 6.88 -14.93
C TYR A 256 5.52 6.79 -15.78
N PRO A 257 6.37 5.77 -15.55
CA PRO A 257 7.52 5.52 -16.42
C PRO A 257 7.08 5.21 -17.85
N ASN A 258 7.96 5.48 -18.82
CA ASN A 258 7.72 5.09 -20.19
C ASN A 258 7.76 3.55 -20.31
N PRO A 259 6.70 2.88 -20.79
CA PRO A 259 6.69 1.42 -20.94
C PRO A 259 7.85 0.88 -21.79
N GLY A 260 8.33 1.68 -22.75
CA GLY A 260 9.50 1.34 -23.58
C GLY A 260 10.81 1.21 -22.80
N GLU A 261 10.92 1.79 -21.60
CA GLU A 261 12.11 1.71 -20.73
C GLU A 261 12.06 0.52 -19.76
N ILE A 262 10.88 -0.04 -19.50
CA ILE A 262 10.66 -1.05 -18.45
C ILE A 262 11.20 -2.44 -18.86
N GLY A 263 11.18 -2.75 -20.16
CA GLY A 263 11.58 -4.06 -20.68
C GLY A 263 10.56 -5.18 -20.41
N GLY A 264 10.85 -6.40 -20.86
CA GLY A 264 9.90 -7.53 -20.89
C GLY A 264 10.03 -8.54 -19.75
N ASP A 265 11.23 -9.04 -19.47
CA ASP A 265 11.36 -10.34 -18.76
C ASP A 265 12.10 -10.28 -17.41
N ARG A 266 12.48 -9.09 -16.93
CA ARG A 266 13.30 -8.91 -15.72
C ARG A 266 12.88 -7.69 -14.92
N ALA A 267 13.45 -7.53 -13.72
CA ALA A 267 13.41 -6.28 -12.99
C ALA A 267 13.86 -5.12 -13.90
N PRO A 268 13.25 -3.93 -13.78
CA PRO A 268 13.56 -2.82 -14.67
C PRO A 268 15.02 -2.40 -14.48
N ALA A 269 15.63 -1.95 -15.58
CA ALA A 269 16.90 -1.23 -15.52
C ALA A 269 16.72 0.11 -14.81
N GLU A 270 17.71 0.99 -14.89
CA GLU A 270 17.49 2.36 -14.44
C GLU A 270 16.50 3.06 -15.36
N LEU A 271 15.45 3.64 -14.78
CA LEU A 271 14.41 4.36 -15.50
C LEU A 271 14.72 5.86 -15.51
N SER A 272 14.28 6.57 -16.54
CA SER A 272 14.30 8.03 -16.56
C SER A 272 13.28 8.61 -15.56
N ASP A 273 13.20 9.93 -15.45
CA ASP A 273 12.11 10.58 -14.70
C ASP A 273 10.76 10.17 -15.31
N PRO A 274 9.84 9.60 -14.52
CA PRO A 274 8.50 9.30 -14.98
C PRO A 274 7.79 10.56 -15.48
N ARG A 275 7.19 10.47 -16.68
CA ARG A 275 6.53 11.62 -17.33
C ARG A 275 5.18 11.27 -17.94
N CYS A 276 4.86 10.00 -18.15
CA CYS A 276 3.65 9.60 -18.87
C CYS A 276 2.40 9.92 -18.03
N ALA A 277 1.35 10.44 -18.68
CA ALA A 277 0.12 10.83 -17.99
C ALA A 277 -0.76 9.65 -17.57
N SER A 278 -0.48 8.45 -18.10
CA SER A 278 -1.07 7.19 -17.67
C SER A 278 -0.05 6.06 -17.88
N PRO A 279 -0.34 4.83 -17.42
CA PRO A 279 0.53 3.67 -17.65
C PRO A 279 0.87 3.39 -19.12
N THR A 280 0.06 3.86 -20.07
CA THR A 280 0.21 3.52 -21.50
C THR A 280 0.22 4.76 -22.42
N ASP A 281 -0.01 5.97 -21.88
CA ASP A 281 -0.03 7.22 -22.64
C ASP A 281 1.11 8.14 -22.21
N CYS A 282 2.18 8.13 -23.01
CA CYS A 282 3.32 9.04 -22.88
C CYS A 282 3.24 10.24 -23.85
N THR A 283 2.19 10.34 -24.66
CA THR A 283 1.98 11.50 -25.55
C THR A 283 1.53 12.72 -24.74
N ARG A 284 0.77 12.48 -23.67
CA ARG A 284 0.51 13.46 -22.61
C ARG A 284 1.47 13.23 -21.46
N THR A 285 1.91 14.32 -20.85
CA THR A 285 2.86 14.27 -19.74
C THR A 285 2.32 14.88 -18.46
N ARG A 286 2.91 14.46 -17.34
CA ARG A 286 2.67 14.99 -16.00
C ARG A 286 4.00 15.38 -15.34
N PRO A 287 4.01 16.40 -14.46
CA PRO A 287 5.18 16.71 -13.67
C PRO A 287 5.43 15.63 -12.60
N LEU A 288 6.64 15.62 -12.05
CA LEU A 288 6.97 14.88 -10.84
C LEU A 288 6.38 15.58 -9.62
N HIS A 289 6.12 14.81 -8.55
CA HIS A 289 5.52 15.33 -7.33
C HIS A 289 6.43 15.14 -6.12
N VAL A 290 6.80 16.25 -5.50
CA VAL A 290 7.40 16.25 -4.17
C VAL A 290 6.28 16.06 -3.14
N SER A 291 6.46 15.14 -2.19
CA SER A 291 5.45 14.85 -1.15
C SER A 291 5.05 16.12 -0.39
N GLY A 292 3.73 16.31 -0.23
CA GLY A 292 3.15 17.49 0.40
C GLY A 292 2.94 17.38 1.91
N CYS A 293 3.18 16.21 2.51
CA CYS A 293 2.93 16.04 3.95
C CYS A 293 3.96 16.77 4.82
N ALA A 294 3.46 17.31 5.94
CA ALA A 294 4.20 18.14 6.89
C ALA A 294 5.48 17.42 7.35
N GLY A 295 6.60 17.84 6.77
CA GLY A 295 7.92 17.24 6.98
C GLY A 295 8.88 17.37 5.81
N ALA A 296 8.41 17.72 4.60
CA ALA A 296 9.26 17.98 3.43
C ALA A 296 9.66 19.45 3.24
N ARG A 297 9.06 20.39 3.98
CA ARG A 297 9.61 21.75 4.12
C ARG A 297 10.71 21.72 5.18
N GLY A 298 11.86 21.18 4.79
CA GLY A 298 13.11 21.59 5.40
C GLY A 298 13.39 23.02 4.99
N ASP A 299 13.72 23.87 5.96
CA ASP A 299 14.34 25.17 5.71
C ASP A 299 15.60 24.94 4.87
N GLY A 300 15.50 25.22 3.57
CA GLY A 300 16.55 24.90 2.61
C GLY A 300 16.22 25.45 1.23
N GLY A 301 16.52 26.74 1.05
CA GLY A 301 16.82 27.35 -0.26
C GLY A 301 15.72 27.32 -1.32
N ALA A 302 15.06 28.45 -1.50
CA ALA A 302 14.40 28.77 -2.77
C ALA A 302 15.44 28.72 -3.91
N GLY A 303 15.43 27.62 -4.67
CA GLY A 303 16.20 27.44 -5.92
C GLY A 303 15.26 27.20 -7.09
N GLY A 304 14.30 28.11 -7.30
CA GLY A 304 13.49 28.15 -8.52
C GLY A 304 14.29 28.79 -9.65
N GLY A 305 14.88 27.96 -10.52
CA GLY A 305 15.55 28.41 -11.74
C GLY A 305 14.74 28.04 -12.98
N GLY A 306 13.60 28.69 -13.16
CA GLY A 306 12.91 28.74 -14.46
C GLY A 306 13.72 29.61 -15.41
N TRP A 307 14.16 29.02 -16.51
CA TRP A 307 14.75 29.73 -17.63
C TRP A 307 13.64 30.49 -18.34
N ASP A 308 13.78 31.81 -18.47
CA ASP A 308 13.32 32.61 -19.61
C ASP A 308 13.67 34.10 -19.41
N GLY A 309 14.20 34.73 -20.46
CA GLY A 309 13.97 36.15 -20.73
C GLY A 309 15.03 37.16 -20.29
N ALA A 310 15.78 37.67 -21.26
CA ALA A 310 16.75 38.75 -21.15
C ALA A 310 16.14 40.12 -20.81
N GLY A 311 16.97 40.98 -20.19
CA GLY A 311 16.87 42.44 -20.33
C GLY A 311 17.06 43.24 -19.04
N GLY A 312 18.05 44.14 -19.03
CA GLY A 312 18.04 45.34 -18.17
C GLY A 312 19.21 45.46 -17.21
N TRP A 313 20.11 46.39 -17.52
CA TRP A 313 21.27 46.80 -16.74
C TRP A 313 20.92 47.77 -15.61
N ASP A 314 21.91 47.96 -14.73
CA ASP A 314 22.19 49.11 -13.85
C ASP A 314 21.72 49.05 -12.38
N GLY A 315 22.69 49.19 -11.47
CA GLY A 315 22.42 49.58 -10.07
C GLY A 315 23.45 49.11 -9.05
N ALA A 316 24.61 49.76 -8.99
CA ALA A 316 25.65 49.59 -7.98
C ALA A 316 25.24 50.05 -6.57
N GLY A 317 25.89 49.48 -5.54
CA GLY A 317 25.89 50.03 -4.18
C GLY A 317 26.42 49.05 -3.13
N GLY A 318 27.74 48.99 -2.96
CA GLY A 318 28.39 48.25 -1.87
C GLY A 318 28.51 49.06 -0.58
N TRP A 319 28.70 48.38 0.55
CA TRP A 319 29.35 48.89 1.76
C TRP A 319 30.09 47.75 2.45
N ASP A 320 31.38 47.97 2.69
CA ASP A 320 32.32 47.12 3.43
C ASP A 320 32.15 47.24 4.95
N GLY A 321 32.68 46.25 5.69
CA GLY A 321 33.65 46.60 6.75
C GLY A 321 33.51 45.97 8.15
N ALA A 322 34.49 45.10 8.46
CA ALA A 322 35.18 44.87 9.74
C ALA A 322 34.41 44.19 10.90
N GLY A 323 34.99 43.31 11.73
CA GLY A 323 36.37 42.86 11.93
C GLY A 323 36.57 42.50 13.43
N GLY A 324 37.48 41.59 13.77
CA GLY A 324 37.97 41.45 15.16
C GLY A 324 38.30 40.03 15.63
N ALA A 325 39.59 39.69 15.54
CA ALA A 325 40.23 38.49 16.09
C ALA A 325 40.68 38.69 17.56
N GLY A 326 40.99 37.60 18.26
CA GLY A 326 41.71 37.62 19.55
C GLY A 326 41.89 36.23 20.18
N ASP A 327 43.02 35.58 19.85
CA ASP A 327 43.73 34.54 20.63
C ASP A 327 44.82 35.21 21.51
N PRO A 328 45.72 34.51 22.23
CA PRO A 328 45.65 33.37 23.17
C PRO A 328 46.42 33.70 24.48
N TRP A 329 46.78 32.72 25.34
CA TRP A 329 48.07 32.56 26.10
C TRP A 329 47.90 31.67 27.37
N ASP A 330 48.80 30.68 27.49
CA ASP A 330 49.46 30.12 28.71
C ASP A 330 48.65 29.41 29.82
N ASP A 331 49.09 28.35 30.53
CA ASP A 331 50.35 27.60 30.65
C ASP A 331 50.03 26.26 31.39
N GLY A 332 50.78 25.17 31.17
CA GLY A 332 50.62 23.86 31.86
C GLY A 332 51.32 23.77 33.24
N PRO A 333 51.82 22.60 33.72
CA PRO A 333 51.35 21.20 33.62
C PRO A 333 51.46 20.46 35.01
N SER A 334 51.47 19.10 34.97
CA SER A 334 51.93 18.12 36.00
C SER A 334 50.82 17.46 36.86
N VAL A 335 50.84 16.19 37.30
CA VAL A 335 51.57 14.91 37.08
C VAL A 335 50.76 13.85 37.86
N GLY A 336 50.80 12.56 37.48
CA GLY A 336 50.32 11.47 38.35
C GLY A 336 50.03 10.16 37.63
N GLU A 337 50.82 9.14 37.94
CA GLU A 337 51.03 7.89 37.20
C GLU A 337 49.93 6.79 37.37
N ALA A 338 50.06 5.79 36.48
CA ALA A 338 49.28 4.59 36.16
C ALA A 338 49.27 3.50 37.29
N PRO A 339 48.88 2.20 37.08
CA PRO A 339 48.38 1.51 35.87
C PRO A 339 47.23 0.48 36.10
N ALA A 340 46.50 0.12 35.05
CA ALA A 340 45.87 -1.23 34.93
C ALA A 340 45.39 -1.55 33.49
N THR A 341 46.14 -2.44 32.85
CA THR A 341 45.68 -3.63 32.10
C THR A 341 44.64 -3.51 30.97
N THR A 342 45.14 -3.69 29.74
CA THR A 342 44.68 -4.64 28.70
C THR A 342 43.19 -4.75 28.36
N GLY A 343 42.83 -4.42 27.11
CA GLY A 343 41.64 -4.94 26.44
C GLY A 343 41.13 -4.07 25.30
N SER A 344 41.79 -4.12 24.15
CA SER A 344 41.28 -3.57 22.89
C SER A 344 40.04 -4.35 22.44
N GLY A 345 38.84 -3.90 22.84
CA GLY A 345 37.57 -4.37 22.30
C GLY A 345 37.20 -3.55 21.08
N ARG A 346 37.56 -4.03 19.88
CA ARG A 346 36.94 -3.55 18.64
C ARG A 346 35.45 -3.89 18.73
N SER A 347 34.61 -2.88 18.58
CA SER A 347 33.18 -3.04 18.29
C SER A 347 33.05 -3.63 16.89
N GLU A 348 32.94 -4.96 16.82
CA GLU A 348 32.60 -5.70 15.61
C GLU A 348 31.14 -5.42 15.26
N ALA A 349 30.95 -4.79 14.11
CA ALA A 349 29.66 -4.73 13.43
C ALA A 349 29.26 -6.14 12.98
N PRO A 350 27.96 -6.51 12.98
CA PRO A 350 27.53 -7.79 12.44
C PRO A 350 27.81 -7.81 10.93
N THR A 351 28.78 -8.63 10.54
CA THR A 351 29.03 -9.00 9.15
C THR A 351 27.85 -9.84 8.67
N TRP A 352 27.03 -9.28 7.79
CA TRP A 352 26.12 -10.07 6.98
C TRP A 352 26.97 -11.01 6.15
N HIS A 353 26.78 -12.32 6.33
CA HIS A 353 27.36 -13.32 5.44
C HIS A 353 26.79 -13.08 4.04
N GLU A 354 27.62 -12.50 3.18
CA GLU A 354 27.54 -12.66 1.75
C GLU A 354 27.66 -14.17 1.48
N GLU A 355 26.55 -14.79 1.10
CA GLU A 355 26.63 -16.04 0.33
C GLU A 355 26.99 -15.64 -1.09
N ASP A 356 28.18 -16.07 -1.49
CA ASP A 356 28.76 -15.93 -2.81
C ASP A 356 27.86 -16.53 -3.89
N ASP A 357 27.40 -15.70 -4.83
CA ASP A 357 26.83 -16.13 -6.11
C ASP A 357 27.61 -15.46 -7.25
N GLU A 358 28.84 -15.92 -7.48
CA GLU A 358 29.46 -15.86 -8.81
C GLU A 358 29.56 -17.27 -9.40
N VAL A 359 29.25 -17.35 -10.71
CA VAL A 359 29.31 -18.49 -11.65
C VAL A 359 28.04 -19.35 -11.74
N ASP A 360 27.14 -19.03 -12.69
CA ASP A 360 27.18 -19.65 -14.03
C ASP A 360 26.17 -18.98 -14.99
N ARG A 361 26.69 -18.26 -15.99
CA ARG A 361 25.91 -17.83 -17.15
C ARG A 361 25.85 -19.02 -18.10
N ASP A 362 24.81 -19.84 -17.98
CA ASP A 362 24.21 -20.67 -19.05
C ASP A 362 23.53 -21.91 -18.46
N ARG A 363 22.43 -21.69 -17.72
CA ARG A 363 21.36 -22.71 -17.64
C ARG A 363 20.05 -22.08 -17.19
N ALA A 364 19.26 -21.69 -18.18
CA ALA A 364 17.83 -21.55 -18.02
C ALA A 364 17.25 -22.90 -17.59
N SER A 365 16.99 -23.07 -16.31
CA SER A 365 16.25 -24.18 -15.74
C SER A 365 15.14 -23.60 -14.87
N THR A 366 13.96 -23.56 -15.47
CA THR A 366 12.62 -23.53 -14.86
C THR A 366 12.56 -23.91 -13.38
N SER A 367 12.48 -22.90 -12.52
CA SER A 367 11.81 -22.97 -11.21
C SER A 367 10.80 -21.83 -11.15
N VAL A 368 9.55 -22.18 -11.47
CA VAL A 368 8.37 -21.32 -11.36
C VAL A 368 8.11 -21.08 -9.87
N GLY A 369 8.57 -19.93 -9.36
CA GLY A 369 8.19 -19.44 -8.04
C GLY A 369 6.73 -19.02 -8.03
N LEU A 370 5.85 -19.91 -7.56
CA LEU A 370 4.48 -19.56 -7.14
C LEU A 370 4.56 -18.67 -5.90
N TYR A 371 4.80 -17.38 -6.09
CA TYR A 371 4.51 -16.38 -5.07
C TYR A 371 3.04 -15.96 -5.24
N GLY A 372 2.26 -16.27 -4.21
CA GLY A 372 0.82 -16.02 -4.14
C GLY A 372 0.49 -14.53 -4.25
N ARG A 373 -0.67 -14.25 -4.81
CA ARG A 373 -1.23 -12.90 -4.98
C ARG A 373 -1.51 -12.27 -3.60
N CYS A 374 -0.81 -11.19 -3.26
CA CYS A 374 -1.29 -10.23 -2.27
C CYS A 374 -2.29 -9.29 -2.96
N THR A 375 -3.52 -9.75 -3.20
CA THR A 375 -4.59 -8.81 -3.56
C THR A 375 -5.87 -9.22 -2.85
N CYS A 376 -6.45 -8.28 -2.11
CA CYS A 376 -7.83 -8.38 -1.60
C CYS A 376 -8.86 -8.22 -2.74
N ASP A 377 -8.54 -8.62 -3.97
CA ASP A 377 -9.48 -8.57 -5.09
C ASP A 377 -10.56 -9.62 -4.89
N VAL A 378 -11.78 -9.13 -4.70
CA VAL A 378 -12.99 -9.93 -4.82
C VAL A 378 -13.01 -10.52 -6.23
N PRO A 379 -13.15 -11.85 -6.41
CA PRO A 379 -13.37 -12.42 -7.74
C PRO A 379 -14.63 -11.80 -8.34
N GLY A 380 -14.48 -11.17 -9.51
CA GLY A 380 -15.59 -10.61 -10.28
C GLY A 380 -16.67 -11.66 -10.48
N GLY A 381 -17.91 -11.32 -10.10
CA GLY A 381 -19.07 -12.18 -10.27
C GLY A 381 -19.29 -12.47 -11.76
N GLY A 382 -18.97 -13.69 -12.17
CA GLY A 382 -19.43 -14.23 -13.45
C GLY A 382 -20.96 -14.23 -13.46
N ALA A 383 -21.53 -13.69 -14.52
CA ALA A 383 -22.97 -13.77 -14.79
C ALA A 383 -23.44 -15.24 -14.79
N PRO A 384 -24.58 -15.56 -14.16
CA PRO A 384 -25.11 -16.91 -14.22
C PRO A 384 -25.65 -17.20 -15.63
N ALA A 385 -25.05 -18.17 -16.30
CA ALA A 385 -25.65 -18.80 -17.47
C ALA A 385 -26.84 -19.66 -17.03
N GLY A 386 -28.02 -19.34 -17.58
CA GLY A 386 -29.10 -20.31 -17.83
C GLY A 386 -29.90 -20.80 -16.62
N ALA A 387 -30.93 -20.04 -16.23
CA ALA A 387 -32.13 -20.63 -15.62
C ALA A 387 -33.37 -19.97 -16.24
N THR A 388 -34.09 -20.75 -17.05
CA THR A 388 -35.39 -20.43 -17.65
C THR A 388 -36.45 -20.23 -16.55
N PRO A 389 -37.39 -19.28 -16.68
CA PRO A 389 -38.29 -18.91 -15.60
C PRO A 389 -39.53 -19.81 -15.57
N TRP A 390 -39.83 -20.37 -14.40
CA TRP A 390 -41.18 -20.85 -14.06
C TRP A 390 -41.96 -19.71 -13.42
N LEU A 391 -42.86 -19.11 -14.21
CA LEU A 391 -43.96 -18.27 -13.74
C LEU A 391 -45.17 -19.17 -13.48
N ALA A 392 -45.65 -19.21 -12.25
CA ALA A 392 -47.01 -19.64 -11.94
C ALA A 392 -47.57 -18.78 -10.79
N LEU A 393 -48.15 -17.65 -11.16
CA LEU A 393 -49.19 -16.99 -10.38
C LEU A 393 -50.50 -17.75 -10.60
N GLY A 394 -51.12 -18.20 -9.51
CA GLY A 394 -52.53 -18.60 -9.53
C GLY A 394 -53.43 -17.40 -9.23
N ALA A 395 -54.53 -17.28 -9.98
CA ALA A 395 -55.82 -16.82 -9.49
C ALA A 395 -56.88 -16.89 -10.60
N ALA A 396 -57.77 -17.88 -10.53
CA ALA A 396 -59.10 -17.81 -11.11
C ALA A 396 -60.09 -18.40 -10.11
N ALA A 397 -60.89 -17.53 -9.52
CA ALA A 397 -62.08 -17.87 -8.76
C ALA A 397 -63.25 -18.13 -9.72
N LEU A 398 -64.03 -19.19 -9.48
CA LEU A 398 -65.45 -19.22 -9.84
C LEU A 398 -66.20 -20.14 -8.86
N MET A 399 -67.20 -19.54 -8.23
CA MET A 399 -68.17 -20.11 -7.29
C MET A 399 -68.96 -21.26 -7.95
N GLY A 400 -69.29 -22.33 -7.24
CA GLY A 400 -70.42 -22.34 -6.31
C GLY A 400 -71.57 -23.16 -6.91
N ALA A 401 -71.50 -24.48 -6.74
CA ALA A 401 -72.55 -25.40 -7.15
C ALA A 401 -73.61 -25.53 -6.04
N TRP A 402 -74.87 -25.47 -6.49
CA TRP A 402 -76.09 -25.52 -5.73
C TRP A 402 -76.45 -26.93 -5.22
N ARG A 403 -77.05 -26.92 -4.02
CA ARG A 403 -78.19 -27.73 -3.52
C ARG A 403 -78.06 -29.26 -3.32
N ARG A 404 -78.04 -29.55 -2.02
CA ARG A 404 -78.70 -30.61 -1.22
C ARG A 404 -79.86 -31.44 -1.85
N LEU A 405 -79.76 -32.75 -1.53
CA LEU A 405 -80.78 -33.76 -1.14
C LEU A 405 -81.54 -34.54 -2.23
N PRO A 406 -82.07 -35.76 -1.94
CA PRO A 406 -82.11 -36.50 -0.66
C PRO A 406 -81.59 -37.96 -0.70
N GLY A 407 -81.30 -38.48 0.50
CA GLY A 407 -81.11 -39.91 0.71
C GLY A 407 -82.44 -40.69 0.67
N ARG A 408 -82.36 -41.97 0.27
CA ARG A 408 -83.34 -43.00 0.62
C ARG A 408 -82.65 -44.31 0.97
N ARG A 409 -83.20 -44.88 2.04
CA ARG A 409 -82.84 -46.06 2.82
C ARG A 409 -82.75 -47.40 2.05
N ARG A 410 -81.91 -48.27 2.63
CA ARG A 410 -82.14 -49.68 3.06
C ARG A 410 -82.37 -50.81 2.05
N THR A 411 -81.64 -51.89 2.39
CA THR A 411 -81.98 -53.33 2.42
C THR A 411 -82.14 -54.05 1.09
N GLY A 412 -81.35 -55.13 0.95
CA GLY A 412 -81.35 -56.08 -0.15
C GLY A 412 -79.93 -56.50 -0.43
#